data_AF-A0A2R6HXL9-F1
#
_entry.id   AF-A0A2R6HXL9-F1
#
_cell.length_a   1.000
_cell.length_b   1.000
_cell.length_c   1.000
_cell.angle_alpha   90.00
_cell.angle_beta   90.00
_cell.angle_gamma   90.00
#
_symmetry.space_group_name_H-M   'P 1'
#
loop_
_entity.id
_entity.type
_entity.pdbx_description
1 polymer ?
#
loop_
_entity_poly.entity_id
_entity_poly.type
_entity_poly.pdbx_seq_one_letter_code
_entity_poly.pdbx_strand_id
1 'polypeptide(L)' 'MSVIEQFDALGEREKVGGGAVLLAAGVLILALLTFTGIEATALQVVLGVVGVVTIVLGVLSIGISRKTV' A
#
# COMPACT_ATOMS: atom_id res chain seq x y z
N MET A 1 1.79 -30.30 -12.36
CA MET A 1 1.57 -28.86 -12.17
C MET A 1 1.57 -28.23 -13.54
N SER A 2 0.44 -27.67 -13.98
CA SER A 2 0.32 -27.15 -15.35
C SER A 2 0.98 -25.78 -15.44
N VAL A 3 1.50 -25.43 -16.62
CA VAL A 3 2.19 -24.15 -16.88
C VAL A 3 1.30 -22.95 -16.49
N ILE A 4 -0.03 -23.10 -16.58
CA ILE A 4 -1.03 -22.09 -16.25
C ILE A 4 -1.04 -21.77 -14.74
N GLU A 5 -0.90 -22.78 -13.86
CA GLU A 5 -0.88 -22.57 -12.40
C GLU A 5 0.36 -21.79 -11.92
N GLN A 6 1.49 -21.90 -12.64
CA GLN A 6 2.71 -21.14 -12.29
C GLN A 6 2.58 -19.65 -12.62
N PHE A 7 1.89 -19.30 -13.72
CA PHE A 7 1.66 -17.91 -14.10
C PHE A 7 0.68 -17.20 -13.14
N ASP A 8 -0.38 -17.89 -12.71
CA ASP A 8 -1.30 -17.34 -11.70
C ASP A 8 -0.61 -17.10 -10.36
N ALA A 9 0.20 -18.06 -9.89
CA ALA A 9 0.94 -17.92 -8.64
C ALA A 9 2.00 -16.81 -8.68
N LEU A 10 2.60 -16.55 -9.84
CA LEU A 10 3.54 -15.44 -10.04
C LEU A 10 2.82 -14.08 -10.00
N GLY A 11 1.68 -13.96 -10.69
CA GLY A 11 0.87 -12.73 -10.70
C GLY A 11 0.30 -12.38 -9.32
N GLU A 12 -0.07 -13.39 -8.52
CA GLU A 12 -0.59 -13.19 -7.17
C GLU A 12 0.50 -12.72 -6.18
N ARG A 13 1.71 -13.27 -6.29
CA ARG A 13 2.87 -12.81 -5.50
C ARG A 13 3.27 -11.38 -5.82
N GLU A 14 3.23 -11.00 -7.10
CA GLU A 14 3.59 -9.64 -7.53
C GLU A 14 2.54 -8.62 -7.05
N LYS A 15 1.24 -8.97 -7.06
CA LYS A 15 0.17 -8.16 -6.49
C LYS A 15 0.31 -7.94 -4.99
N VAL A 16 0.57 -9.02 -4.24
CA VAL A 16 0.75 -8.94 -2.78
C VAL A 16 2.03 -8.16 -2.45
N GLY A 17 3.11 -8.36 -3.21
CA GLY A 17 4.35 -7.61 -3.08
C GLY A 17 4.16 -6.11 -3.33
N GLY A 18 3.49 -5.74 -4.42
CA GLY A 18 3.20 -4.34 -4.74
C GLY A 18 2.33 -3.65 -3.71
N GLY A 19 1.29 -4.34 -3.21
CA GLY A 19 0.44 -3.82 -2.15
C GLY A 19 1.15 -3.68 -0.79
N ALA A 20 2.04 -4.60 -0.45
CA ALA A 20 2.85 -4.53 0.77
C ALA A 20 3.84 -3.35 0.74
N VAL A 21 4.44 -3.07 -0.43
CA VAL A 21 5.32 -1.90 -0.61
C VAL A 21 4.54 -0.59 -0.45
N LEU A 22 3.34 -0.49 -1.02
CA LEU A 22 2.46 0.67 -0.85
C LEU A 22 2.08 0.89 0.62
N LEU A 23 1.78 -0.18 1.35
CA LEU A 23 1.52 -0.13 2.79
C LEU A 23 2.72 0.39 3.57
N ALA A 24 3.91 -0.17 3.33
CA ALA A 24 5.13 0.25 4.00
C ALA A 24 5.45 1.73 3.72
N ALA A 25 5.26 2.19 2.48
CA ALA A 25 5.43 3.58 2.09
C ALA A 25 4.43 4.51 2.81
N GLY A 26 3.15 4.14 2.87
CA GLY A 26 2.12 4.91 3.58
C GLY A 26 2.41 5.02 5.08
N VAL A 27 2.84 3.94 5.71
CA VAL A 27 3.26 3.93 7.13
C VAL A 27 4.49 4.82 7.36
N LEU A 28 5.47 4.77 6.45
CA LEU A 28 6.66 5.65 6.51
C LEU A 28 6.29 7.13 6.42
N ILE A 29 5.36 7.50 5.54
CA ILE A 29 4.88 8.89 5.42
C ILE A 29 4.24 9.36 6.74
N LEU A 30 3.39 8.53 7.36
CA LEU A 30 2.78 8.84 8.65
C LEU A 30 3.80 8.91 9.79
N ALA A 31 4.78 8.00 9.80
CA ALA A 31 5.87 8.02 10.77
C ALA A 31 6.68 9.32 10.63
N LEU A 32 7.06 9.69 9.41
CA LEU A 32 7.77 10.94 9.14
C LEU A 32 6.97 12.15 9.61
N LEU A 33 5.67 12.22 9.34
CA LEU A 33 4.80 13.27 9.87
C LEU A 33 4.83 13.40 11.40
N THR A 34 4.89 12.26 12.09
CA THR A 34 4.87 12.21 13.56
C THR A 34 6.22 12.62 14.16
N PHE A 35 7.32 12.23 13.52
CA PHE A 35 8.68 12.46 14.03
C PHE A 35 9.35 13.75 13.53
N THR A 36 8.94 14.30 12.39
CA THR A 36 9.57 15.50 11.80
C THR A 36 9.05 16.81 12.40
N GLY A 37 7.99 16.78 13.21
CA GLY A 37 7.49 17.97 13.91
C GLY A 37 7.11 19.11 12.95
N ILE A 38 6.44 18.78 11.84
CA ILE A 38 6.00 19.78 10.86
C ILE A 38 5.00 20.74 11.53
N GLU A 39 5.44 21.97 11.81
CA GLU A 39 4.62 23.02 12.46
C GLU A 39 3.52 23.57 11.54
N ALA A 40 3.70 23.43 10.21
CA ALA A 40 2.73 23.87 9.23
C ALA A 40 1.49 22.95 9.19
N THR A 41 0.43 23.36 9.89
CA THR A 41 -0.81 22.59 10.06
C THR A 41 -1.44 22.16 8.73
N ALA A 42 -1.40 23.03 7.72
CA ALA A 42 -1.93 22.72 6.38
C ALA A 42 -1.16 21.59 5.70
N LEU A 43 0.18 21.58 5.81
CA LEU A 43 1.03 20.54 5.23
C LEU A 43 0.86 19.21 5.97
N GLN A 44 0.67 19.27 7.28
CA GLN A 44 0.41 18.10 8.13
C GLN A 44 -0.88 17.39 7.72
N VAL A 45 -1.96 18.15 7.46
CA VAL A 45 -3.24 17.60 6.99
C VAL A 45 -3.09 16.97 5.60
N VAL A 46 -2.46 17.66 4.65
CA VAL A 46 -2.28 17.14 3.29
C VAL A 46 -1.48 15.83 3.30
N LEU A 47 -0.33 15.81 3.99
CA LEU A 47 0.49 14.61 4.10
C LEU A 47 -0.24 13.47 4.84
N GLY A 48 -1.06 13.81 5.85
CA GLY A 48 -1.86 12.82 6.58
C GLY A 48 -2.90 12.17 5.68
N VAL A 49 -3.63 12.99 4.91
CA VAL A 49 -4.60 12.51 3.91
C VAL A 49 -3.91 11.64 2.86
N VAL A 50 -2.76 12.08 2.33
CA VAL A 50 -1.98 11.30 1.36
C VAL A 50 -1.56 9.95 1.95
N GLY A 51 -1.00 9.93 3.16
CA GLY A 51 -0.58 8.69 3.83
C GLY A 51 -1.74 7.71 4.04
N VAL A 52 -2.91 8.21 4.48
CA VAL A 52 -4.12 7.39 4.64
C VAL A 52 -4.58 6.82 3.30
N VAL A 53 -4.64 7.64 2.24
CA VAL A 53 -5.03 7.19 0.89
C VAL A 53 -4.06 6.12 0.37
N THR A 54 -2.75 6.30 0.57
CA THR A 54 -1.74 5.31 0.18
C THR A 54 -1.93 3.98 0.90
N ILE A 55 -2.23 4.01 2.21
CA ILE A 55 -2.53 2.80 2.99
C ILE A 55 -3.79 2.12 2.44
N VAL A 56 -4.87 2.87 2.21
CA VAL A 56 -6.13 2.33 1.67
C VAL A 56 -5.89 1.66 0.31
N LEU A 57 -5.13 2.31 -0.58
CA LEU A 57 -4.76 1.75 -1.87
C LEU A 57 -3.91 0.48 -1.72
N GLY A 58 -2.92 0.47 -0.83
CA GLY A 58 -2.12 -0.72 -0.53
C GLY A 58 -2.96 -1.88 -0.02
N VAL A 59 -3.89 -1.64 0.91
CA VAL A 59 -4.83 -2.66 1.41
C VAL A 59 -5.75 -3.16 0.30
N LEU A 60 -6.30 -2.26 -0.53
CA LEU A 60 -7.16 -2.63 -1.66
C LEU A 60 -6.41 -3.48 -2.70
N SER A 61 -5.17 -3.12 -3.03
CA SER A 61 -4.33 -3.89 -3.95
C SER A 61 -4.09 -5.33 -3.46
N ILE A 62 -3.96 -5.53 -2.14
CA ILE A 62 -3.84 -6.87 -1.54
C ILE A 62 -5.21 -7.58 -1.50
N GLY A 63 -6.27 -6.86 -1.09
CA GLY A 63 -7.60 -7.43 -0.84
C GLY A 63 -8.37 -7.84 -2.11
N ILE A 64 -8.19 -7.12 -3.22
CA ILE A 64 -8.85 -7.44 -4.50
C ILE A 64 -8.26 -8.74 -5.10
N SER A 65 -7.07 -9.18 -4.68
CA SER A 65 -6.45 -10.41 -5.18
C SER A 65 -7.24 -11.69 -4.84
N ARG A 66 -8.11 -11.68 -3.83
CA ARG A 66 -8.90 -12.87 -3.44
C ARG A 66 -10.27 -12.98 -4.11
N LYS A 67 -10.69 -12.00 -4.94
CA LYS A 67 -12.10 -11.89 -5.38
C LYS A 67 -12.35 -12.07 -6.88
N THR A 68 -11.43 -12.74 -7.59
CA THR A 68 -11.66 -13.15 -8.97
C THR A 68 -11.43 -14.67 -9.09
N VAL A 69 -12.37 -15.42 -8.52
CA VAL A 69 -12.66 -16.82 -8.90
C VAL A 69 -14.12 -16.85 -9.32
#